data_AF-A0A3M7T951-F1
#
_entry.id   AF-A0A3M7T951-F1
#
_cell.length_a   1.000
_cell.length_b   1.000
_cell.length_c   1.000
_cell.angle_alpha   90.00
_cell.angle_beta   90.00
_cell.angle_gamma   90.00
#
_symmetry.space_group_name_H-M   'P 1'
#
loop_
_entity.id
_entity.type
_entity.pdbx_description
1 polymer ?
#
loop_
_entity_poly.entity_id
_entity_poly.type
_entity_poly.pdbx_seq_one_letter_code
_entity_poly.pdbx_strand_id
1 'polypeptide(L)'
;MVQIFIKTSQDTGVTEWSLIEIQGDLECENGKDINGKFMADLYFNTDGTPILILGHHIMYGKVCNLEKPMVLIRKQKIVNKDDHMQIDDVKENAQTEYNSL
;
A
#
# COMPACT_ATOMS: atom_id res chain seq x y z
N MET A 1 0.08 1.68 17.04
CA MET A 1 -1.31 2.01 16.61
C MET A 1 -1.32 2.02 15.10
N VAL A 2 -2.20 1.25 14.45
CA VAL A 2 -2.19 1.04 13.01
C VAL A 2 -3.53 1.44 12.40
N GLN A 3 -3.47 2.20 11.30
CA GLN A 3 -4.64 2.65 10.55
C GLN A 3 -4.56 2.14 9.11
N ILE A 4 -5.63 1.48 8.65
CA ILE A 4 -5.72 0.89 7.32
C ILE A 4 -6.92 1.47 6.59
N PHE A 5 -6.68 2.06 5.41
CA PHE A 5 -7.71 2.60 4.54
C PHE A 5 -8.03 1.60 3.44
N ILE A 6 -9.30 1.23 3.32
CA ILE A 6 -9.78 0.24 2.35
C ILE A 6 -10.74 0.92 1.40
N LYS A 7 -10.48 0.80 0.10
CA LYS A 7 -11.45 1.18 -0.93
C LYS A 7 -12.52 0.09 -1.00
N THR A 8 -13.75 0.42 -0.66
CA THR A 8 -14.89 -0.49 -0.79
C THR A 8 -15.59 -0.22 -2.11
N SER A 9 -15.82 -1.28 -2.87
CA SER A 9 -16.62 -1.22 -4.10
C SER A 9 -18.05 -1.64 -3.76
N GLN A 10 -18.99 -0.71 -3.89
CA GLN A 10 -20.41 -1.03 -3.94
C GLN A 10 -20.89 -0.98 -5.40
N ASP A 11 -21.93 -1.74 -5.74
CA ASP A 11 -22.57 -1.74 -7.07
C ASP A 11 -23.28 -0.42 -7.42
N THR A 12 -23.21 0.57 -6.53
CA THR A 12 -23.84 1.89 -6.66
C THR A 12 -23.06 2.84 -7.58
N GLY A 13 -21.87 2.47 -8.04
CA GLY A 13 -21.01 3.30 -8.89
C GLY A 13 -20.28 4.42 -8.14
N VAL A 14 -20.52 4.59 -6.84
CA VAL A 14 -19.81 5.54 -5.98
C VAL A 14 -18.65 4.81 -5.31
N THR A 15 -17.45 5.40 -5.39
CA THR A 15 -16.30 4.89 -4.64
C THR A 15 -16.45 5.22 -3.17
N GLU A 16 -16.43 4.19 -2.33
CA GLU A 16 -16.46 4.34 -0.89
C GLU A 16 -15.12 3.96 -0.27
N TRP A 17 -14.90 4.48 0.94
CA TRP A 17 -13.72 4.21 1.73
C TRP A 17 -14.12 3.84 3.14
N SER A 18 -13.45 2.83 3.68
CA SER A 18 -13.55 2.43 5.08
C SER A 18 -12.20 2.61 5.77
N LEU A 19 -12.24 2.99 7.04
CA LEU A 19 -11.06 3.10 7.91
C LEU A 19 -11.16 2.02 8.98
N ILE A 20 -10.11 1.22 9.11
CA ILE A 20 -9.93 0.27 10.21
C ILE A 20 -8.78 0.77 11.08
N GLU A 21 -9.03 0.86 12.38
CA GLU A 21 -8.01 1.17 13.38
C GLU A 21 -7.75 -0.04 14.27
N ILE A 22 -6.47 -0.38 14.42
CA ILE A 22 -5.98 -1.53 15.17
C ILE A 22 -5.07 -1.01 16.27
N GLN A 23 -5.33 -1.44 17.51
CA GLN A 23 -4.43 -1.19 18.64
C GLN A 23 -3.27 -2.18 18.64
N GLY A 24 -2.05 -1.67 18.85
CA GLY A 24 -0.82 -2.43 18.68
C GLY A 24 -0.09 -2.07 17.38
N ASP A 25 0.83 -2.95 16.98
CA ASP A 25 1.68 -2.78 15.81
C ASP A 25 1.46 -3.94 14.83
N LEU A 26 1.64 -3.67 13.54
CA LEU A 26 1.50 -4.65 12.48
C LEU A 26 2.90 -5.12 12.07
N GLU A 27 3.21 -6.38 12.39
CA GLU A 27 4.49 -6.99 12.03
C GLU A 27 4.30 -7.97 10.87
N CYS A 28 5.25 -7.95 9.93
CA CYS A 28 5.29 -8.88 8.80
C CYS A 28 6.66 -9.54 8.76
N GLU A 29 6.65 -10.88 8.70
CA GLU A 29 7.88 -11.65 8.74
C GLU A 29 8.79 -11.28 7.54
N ASN A 30 10.05 -10.95 7.85
CA ASN A 30 11.10 -10.54 6.91
C ASN A 30 10.98 -9.14 6.29
N GLY A 31 10.20 -8.22 6.89
CA GLY A 31 10.12 -6.82 6.42
C GLY A 31 9.61 -6.69 4.98
N LYS A 32 8.94 -7.73 4.47
CA LYS A 32 8.40 -7.74 3.11
C LYS A 32 7.24 -6.76 3.04
N ASP A 33 7.22 -6.00 1.95
CA ASP A 33 6.10 -5.13 1.63
C ASP A 33 4.79 -5.94 1.62
N ILE A 34 3.78 -5.37 2.26
CA ILE A 34 2.41 -5.89 2.37
C ILE A 34 1.53 -5.46 1.20
N ASN A 35 2.01 -4.53 0.37
CA ASN A 35 1.26 -4.01 -0.77
C ASN A 35 0.80 -5.14 -1.70
N GLY A 36 -0.52 -5.19 -1.92
CA GLY A 36 -1.17 -6.16 -2.81
C GLY A 36 -1.21 -7.59 -2.26
N LYS A 37 -0.80 -7.84 -1.02
CA LYS A 37 -0.91 -9.15 -0.39
C LYS A 37 -2.20 -9.26 0.42
N PHE A 38 -2.74 -10.47 0.42
CA PHE A 38 -3.76 -10.83 1.39
C PHE A 38 -3.17 -10.74 2.79
N MET A 39 -3.86 -9.99 3.66
CA MET A 39 -3.41 -9.78 5.04
C MET A 39 -4.35 -10.42 6.06
N ALA A 40 -5.66 -10.25 5.89
CA ALA A 40 -6.64 -10.62 6.91
C ALA A 40 -8.03 -10.84 6.31
N ASP A 41 -8.86 -11.54 7.07
CA ASP A 41 -10.30 -11.59 6.87
C ASP A 41 -11.02 -10.69 7.88
N LEU A 42 -11.98 -9.91 7.39
CA LEU A 42 -12.87 -9.10 8.24
C LEU A 42 -14.29 -9.65 8.11
N TYR A 43 -14.84 -10.11 9.24
CA TYR A 43 -16.21 -10.59 9.36
C TYR A 43 -17.03 -9.64 10.22
N PHE A 44 -18.35 -9.70 10.05
CA PHE A 44 -19.30 -9.05 10.94
C PHE A 44 -20.24 -10.11 11.50
N ASN A 45 -20.40 -10.11 12.81
CA ASN A 45 -21.42 -10.90 13.47
C ASN A 45 -22.83 -10.37 13.15
N THR A 46 -23.85 -11.13 13.51
CA THR A 46 -25.26 -10.75 13.33
C THR A 46 -25.65 -9.51 14.12
N ASP A 47 -24.94 -9.20 15.20
CA ASP A 47 -25.09 -7.98 16.01
C ASP A 47 -24.30 -6.78 15.44
N GLY A 48 -23.58 -6.96 14.34
CA GLY A 48 -22.73 -5.95 13.71
C GLY A 48 -21.35 -5.79 14.35
N THR A 49 -20.95 -6.66 15.28
CA THR A 49 -19.60 -6.64 15.86
C THR A 49 -18.58 -7.10 14.82
N PRO A 50 -17.57 -6.27 14.47
CA PRO A 50 -16.52 -6.67 13.54
C PRO A 50 -15.52 -7.63 14.20
N ILE A 51 -15.16 -8.70 13.49
CA ILE A 51 -14.13 -9.66 13.86
C ILE A 51 -13.05 -9.63 12.77
N LEU A 52 -11.84 -9.23 13.14
CA LEU A 52 -10.68 -9.23 12.24
C LEU A 52 -9.80 -10.44 12.58
N ILE A 53 -9.53 -11.28 11.58
CA ILE A 53 -8.62 -12.43 11.69
C ILE A 53 -7.36 -12.11 10.88
N LEU A 54 -6.25 -11.89 11.57
CA LEU A 54 -4.96 -11.50 10.99
C LEU A 54 -3.87 -12.46 11.49
N GLY A 55 -3.38 -13.33 10.59
CA GLY A 55 -2.51 -14.42 10.98
C GLY A 55 -3.16 -15.31 12.03
N HIS A 56 -2.54 -15.45 13.20
CA HIS A 56 -3.08 -16.20 14.34
C HIS A 56 -3.91 -15.35 15.32
N HIS A 57 -4.05 -14.04 15.06
CA HIS A 57 -4.79 -13.15 15.95
C HIS A 57 -6.26 -13.08 15.54
N ILE A 58 -7.14 -13.21 16.53
CA ILE A 58 -8.57 -12.97 16.41
C ILE A 58 -8.90 -11.74 17.24
N MET A 59 -9.33 -10.67 16.59
CA MET A 59 -9.59 -9.38 17.21
C MET A 59 -11.07 -9.03 17.10
N TYR A 60 -11.68 -8.70 18.23
CA TYR A 60 -13.05 -8.20 18.30
C TYR A 60 -13.01 -6.68 18.39
N GLY A 61 -13.70 -6.01 17.48
CA GLY A 61 -13.76 -4.55 17.40
C GLY A 61 -15.15 -4.00 17.65
N LYS A 62 -15.34 -2.74 17.27
CA LYS A 62 -16.64 -2.07 17.24
C LYS A 62 -16.70 -1.10 16.06
N VAL A 63 -17.87 -0.95 15.47
CA VAL A 63 -18.13 0.13 14.50
C VAL A 63 -18.31 1.43 15.27
N CYS A 64 -17.54 2.46 14.91
CA CYS A 64 -17.59 3.76 15.55
C CYS A 64 -17.88 4.84 14.52
N ASN A 65 -18.83 5.72 14.82
CA ASN A 65 -19.00 6.95 14.06
C ASN A 65 -17.89 7.93 14.45
N LEU A 66 -17.22 8.51 13.45
CA LEU A 66 -16.25 9.57 13.67
C LEU A 66 -17.00 10.83 14.13
N GLU A 67 -16.56 11.43 15.24
CA GLU A 67 -17.15 12.68 15.75
C GLU A 67 -17.08 13.82 14.73
N LYS A 68 -16.05 13.80 13.88
CA LYS A 68 -15.84 14.77 12.80
C LYS A 68 -15.59 14.05 11.49
N PRO A 69 -16.16 14.53 10.37
CA PRO A 69 -15.83 14.03 9.05
C PRO A 69 -14.32 14.11 8.79
N MET A 70 -13.78 13.10 8.11
CA MET A 70 -12.38 13.05 7.69
C MET A 70 -12.26 13.24 6.19
N VAL A 71 -11.16 13.85 5.75
CA VAL A 71 -10.81 13.98 4.34
C VAL A 71 -9.68 13.00 4.00
N LEU A 72 -9.88 12.20 2.96
CA LEU A 72 -8.82 11.35 2.42
C LEU A 72 -8.05 12.11 1.33
N ILE A 73 -6.74 12.31 1.53
CA ILE A 73 -5.87 13.02 0.60
C ILE A 73 -4.80 12.05 0.10
N ARG A 74 -4.70 11.89 -1.22
CA ARG A 74 -3.60 11.15 -1.84
C ARG A 74 -2.47 12.10 -2.18
N LYS A 75 -1.27 11.87 -1.63
CA LYS A 75 -0.06 12.59 -2.05
C LYS A 75 0.24 12.27 -3.51
N GLN A 76 0.29 13.29 -4.36
CA GLN A 76 0.72 13.18 -5.75
C GLN A 76 2.21 13.53 -5.84
N LYS A 77 3.02 12.64 -6.44
CA LYS A 77 4.40 12.98 -6.79
C LYS A 77 4.33 13.84 -8.06
N ILE A 78 4.88 15.05 -8.00
CA ILE A 78 5.12 15.86 -9.20
C ILE A 78 6.34 15.23 -9.87
N VAL A 79 6.13 14.54 -10.98
CA VAL A 79 7.23 14.10 -11.84
C VAL A 79 7.61 15.32 -12.66
N ASN A 80 8.64 16.06 -12.23
CA ASN A 80 9.28 17.05 -13.09
C ASN A 80 9.91 16.28 -14.26
N LYS A 81 9.56 16.66 -15.48
CA LYS A 81 9.90 15.92 -16.70
C LYS A 81 11.36 16.08 -17.13
N ASP A 82 12.19 16.72 -16.30
CA ASP A 82 13.52 17.22 -16.68
C ASP A 82 14.69 16.45 -16.02
N ASP A 83 14.45 15.45 -15.17
CA ASP A 83 15.51 14.64 -14.55
C ASP A 83 15.84 13.35 -15.34
N HIS A 84 15.85 13.43 -16.67
CA HIS A 84 16.44 12.39 -17.52
C HIS A 84 17.80 12.83 -18.05
N MET A 85 18.81 12.84 -17.19
CA MET A 85 20.20 12.65 -17.65
C MET A 85 20.39 11.14 -17.86
N GLN A 86 20.07 10.65 -19.06
CA GLN A 86 20.61 9.37 -19.52
C GLN A 86 22.13 9.56 -19.63
N ILE A 87 22.88 8.89 -18.77
CA ILE A 87 24.29 8.64 -19.03
C ILE A 87 24.28 7.50 -20.04
N ASP A 88 24.63 7.80 -21.29
CA ASP A 88 24.83 6.78 -22.31
C ASP A 88 25.93 5.84 -21.83
N ASP A 89 25.59 4.56 -21.67
CA ASP A 89 26.56 3.49 -21.47
C ASP A 89 27.56 3.51 -22.64
N VAL A 90 28.78 3.94 -22.36
CA VAL A 90 29.91 3.85 -23.29
C VAL A 90 30.09 2.38 -23.66
N LYS A 91 29.79 2.04 -24.92
CA LYS A 91 30.13 0.74 -25.51
C LYS A 91 31.65 0.64 -25.62
N GLU A 92 32.27 0.11 -24.57
CA GLU A 92 33.63 -0.40 -24.59
C GLU A 92 33.63 -1.67 -25.44
N ASN A 93 34.00 -1.56 -26.72
CA ASN A 93 34.67 -2.59 -27.54
C ASN A 93 34.80 -2.16 -29.01
N ALA A 94 35.97 -1.66 -29.39
CA ALA A 94 36.59 -1.90 -30.69
C ALA A 94 38.11 -1.68 -30.57
N GLN A 95 38.87 -2.77 -30.65
CA GLN A 95 40.34 -2.80 -30.67
C GLN A 95 40.90 -1.81 -31.69
N THR A 96 41.87 -0.99 -31.27
CA THR A 96 42.71 -0.20 -32.17
C THR A 96 43.90 -1.07 -32.57
N GLU A 97 43.90 -1.64 -33.77
CA GLU A 97 45.09 -2.29 -34.34
C GLU A 97 46.04 -1.23 -34.90
N TYR A 98 47.24 -1.16 -34.32
CA TYR A 98 48.36 -0.36 -34.82
C TYR A 98 49.07 -1.15 -35.93
N ASN A 99 48.95 -0.71 -37.18
CA ASN A 99 49.83 -1.19 -38.26
C ASN A 99 51.20 -0.50 -38.15
N SER A 100 52.24 -1.28 -37.86
CA SER A 100 53.63 -0.87 -38.02
C SER A 100 54.21 -1.50 -39.29
N LEU A 101 54.54 -0.62 -40.25
CA LEU A 101 55.37 -0.79 -41.47
C LEU A 101 55.01 -1.92 -42.46
#